data_AF-A0A384I198-F1
#
_entry.id   AF-A0A384I198-F1
#
_cell.length_a   1.000
_cell.length_b   1.000
_cell.length_c   1.000
_cell.angle_alpha   90.00
_cell.angle_beta   90.00
_cell.angle_gamma   90.00
#
_symmetry.space_group_name_H-M   'P 1'
#
loop_
_entity.id
_entity.type
_entity.pdbx_description
1 polymer ?
#
loop_
_entity_poly.entity_id
_entity_poly.type
_entity_poly.pdbx_seq_one_letter_code
_entity_poly.pdbx_strand_id
1 'polypeptide(L)'
;MTWADFWALIATLNGEATEANCRRLAKRLSRRPLPEITAFAERHAEALYRLDQEKFGTLPVADMTLDDGAPFPQSGDSFLYARCAVVAAGRHTWESVFSDPAKFAPYTATTYDGERLLYVPDEAYELATAEEWPRTTRYCYESFSNKDGWPALPHHANRGGESESP
;
A
#
# COMPACT_ATOMS: atom_id res chain seq x y z
N MET A 1 -16.03 3.91 5.66
CA MET A 1 -16.29 3.75 4.21
C MET A 1 -16.43 2.26 3.88
N THR A 2 -17.37 1.90 3.00
CA THR A 2 -17.51 0.50 2.53
C THR A 2 -16.44 0.14 1.51
N TRP A 3 -16.21 -1.15 1.25
CA TRP A 3 -15.30 -1.57 0.17
C TRP A 3 -15.78 -1.11 -1.20
N ALA A 4 -17.10 -1.12 -1.45
CA ALA A 4 -17.67 -0.67 -2.72
C ALA A 4 -17.35 0.81 -2.99
N ASP A 5 -17.52 1.67 -1.98
CA ASP A 5 -17.22 3.10 -2.09
C ASP A 5 -15.73 3.36 -2.32
N PHE A 6 -14.87 2.62 -1.63
CA PHE A 6 -13.41 2.70 -1.79
C PHE A 6 -13.00 2.36 -3.22
N TRP A 7 -13.49 1.24 -3.76
CA TRP A 7 -13.18 0.84 -5.13
C TRP A 7 -13.75 1.80 -6.17
N ALA A 8 -14.91 2.41 -5.92
CA ALA A 8 -15.47 3.46 -6.78
C ALA A 8 -14.62 4.76 -6.78
N LEU A 9 -13.89 5.02 -5.69
CA LEU A 9 -12.90 6.10 -5.61
C LEU A 9 -11.61 5.71 -6.32
N ILE A 10 -11.06 4.52 -6.05
CA ILE A 10 -9.86 3.98 -6.73
C ILE A 10 -10.04 3.91 -8.25
N ALA A 11 -11.26 3.63 -8.75
CA ALA A 11 -11.55 3.67 -10.20
C ALA A 11 -11.22 5.02 -10.85
N THR A 12 -11.10 6.10 -10.07
CA THR A 12 -10.60 7.40 -10.55
C THR A 12 -9.19 7.29 -11.12
N LEU A 13 -8.37 6.33 -10.68
CA LEU A 13 -6.99 6.14 -11.11
C LEU A 13 -6.88 5.54 -12.52
N ASN A 14 -7.94 4.94 -13.05
CA ASN A 14 -7.92 4.31 -14.37
C ASN A 14 -6.80 3.27 -14.54
N GLY A 15 -6.55 2.48 -13.49
CA GLY A 15 -5.60 1.37 -13.51
C GLY A 15 -4.19 1.71 -13.03
N GLU A 16 -3.82 3.00 -12.95
CA GLU A 16 -2.43 3.42 -12.69
C GLU A 16 -2.35 4.64 -11.76
N ALA A 17 -1.37 4.63 -10.86
CA ALA A 17 -1.12 5.66 -9.86
C ALA A 17 -0.30 6.85 -10.39
N THR A 18 -0.48 7.28 -11.64
CA THR A 18 0.25 8.45 -12.17
C THR A 18 -0.05 9.73 -11.38
N GLU A 19 0.85 10.73 -11.43
CA GLU A 19 0.64 12.06 -10.82
C GLU A 19 -0.73 12.64 -11.17
N ALA A 20 -1.11 12.62 -12.45
CA ALA A 20 -2.37 13.19 -12.91
C ALA A 20 -3.59 12.43 -12.37
N ASN A 21 -3.48 11.10 -12.25
CA ASN A 21 -4.54 10.24 -11.74
C ASN A 21 -4.72 10.40 -10.23
N CYS A 22 -3.63 10.38 -9.48
CA CYS A 22 -3.61 10.59 -8.04
C CYS A 22 -4.09 11.99 -7.66
N ARG A 23 -3.63 13.04 -8.35
CA ARG A 23 -4.13 14.40 -8.15
C ARG A 23 -5.63 14.53 -8.41
N ARG A 24 -6.16 13.81 -9.41
CA ARG A 24 -7.60 13.78 -9.70
C ARG A 24 -8.38 13.11 -8.56
N LEU A 25 -7.86 12.00 -8.03
CA LEU A 25 -8.44 11.31 -6.88
C LEU A 25 -8.40 12.20 -5.62
N ALA A 26 -7.26 12.83 -5.31
CA ALA A 26 -7.13 13.73 -4.18
C ALA A 26 -8.14 14.89 -4.25
N LYS A 27 -8.27 15.56 -5.41
CA LYS A 27 -9.29 16.61 -5.63
C LYS A 27 -10.73 16.11 -5.49
N ARG A 28 -11.00 14.85 -5.85
CA ARG A 28 -12.33 14.24 -5.69
C ARG A 28 -12.62 13.93 -4.23
N LEU A 29 -11.63 13.47 -3.48
CA LEU A 29 -11.71 13.22 -2.05
C LEU A 29 -11.86 14.50 -1.23
N SER A 30 -11.12 15.56 -1.57
CA SER A 30 -11.12 16.83 -0.81
C SER A 30 -12.47 17.56 -0.80
N ARG A 31 -13.38 17.19 -1.72
CA ARG A 31 -14.75 17.71 -1.77
C ARG A 31 -15.73 16.93 -0.90
N ARG A 32 -15.28 15.87 -0.25
CA ARG A 32 -16.08 15.04 0.66
C ARG A 32 -15.89 15.51 2.11
N PRO A 33 -16.81 15.16 3.02
CA PRO A 33 -16.63 15.41 4.45
C PRO A 33 -15.34 14.79 4.98
N LEU A 34 -14.68 15.45 5.93
CA LEU A 34 -13.44 14.97 6.56
C LEU A 34 -13.49 13.49 7.02
N PRO A 35 -14.58 13.00 7.67
CA PRO A 35 -14.67 11.58 8.04
C PRO A 35 -14.61 10.60 6.85
N GLU A 36 -14.95 11.04 5.63
CA GLU A 36 -14.81 10.21 4.43
C GLU A 36 -13.37 10.19 3.90
N ILE A 37 -12.62 11.29 4.02
CA ILE A 37 -11.20 11.35 3.66
C ILE A 37 -10.41 10.43 4.59
N THR A 38 -10.65 10.52 5.90
CA THR A 38 -10.00 9.63 6.88
C THR A 38 -10.40 8.18 6.67
N ALA A 39 -11.69 7.91 6.39
CA ALA A 39 -12.14 6.56 6.10
C ALA A 39 -11.59 5.99 4.77
N PHE A 40 -11.26 6.83 3.79
CA PHE A 40 -10.52 6.41 2.60
C PHE A 40 -9.09 6.00 2.96
N ALA A 41 -8.39 6.81 3.76
CA ALA A 41 -7.03 6.51 4.22
C ALA A 41 -6.97 5.17 4.97
N GLU A 42 -7.93 4.92 5.88
CA GLU A 42 -8.06 3.66 6.60
C GLU A 42 -8.24 2.47 5.65
N ARG A 43 -9.12 2.61 4.65
CA ARG A 43 -9.37 1.52 3.70
C ARG A 43 -8.20 1.29 2.75
N HIS A 44 -7.53 2.36 2.35
CA HIS A 44 -6.31 2.29 1.55
C HIS A 44 -5.21 1.55 2.32
N ALA A 45 -4.95 1.94 3.56
CA ALA A 45 -3.99 1.26 4.42
C ALA A 45 -4.34 -0.21 4.65
N GLU A 46 -5.62 -0.53 4.88
CA GLU A 46 -6.08 -1.92 5.01
C GLU A 46 -5.85 -2.74 3.72
N ALA A 47 -6.09 -2.15 2.55
CA ALA A 47 -5.88 -2.84 1.27
C ALA A 47 -4.39 -3.18 1.05
N LEU A 48 -3.49 -2.27 1.40
CA LEU A 48 -2.04 -2.48 1.34
C LEU A 48 -1.55 -3.47 2.41
N TYR A 49 -2.06 -3.36 3.63
CA TYR A 49 -1.75 -4.27 4.73
C TYR A 49 -2.13 -5.72 4.41
N ARG A 50 -3.30 -5.94 3.79
CA ARG A 50 -3.72 -7.28 3.36
C ARG A 50 -2.81 -7.87 2.29
N LEU A 51 -2.22 -7.04 1.43
CA LEU A 51 -1.24 -7.47 0.43
C LEU A 51 0.18 -7.61 1.02
N ASP A 52 0.43 -7.17 2.25
CA ASP A 52 1.72 -7.33 2.92
C ASP A 52 1.88 -8.79 3.37
N GLN A 53 2.35 -9.63 2.46
CA GLN A 53 2.56 -11.07 2.70
C GLN A 53 3.85 -11.52 2.03
N GLU A 54 4.55 -12.45 2.68
CA GLU A 54 5.80 -13.03 2.23
C GLU A 54 5.72 -13.57 0.80
N LYS A 55 4.63 -14.25 0.44
CA LYS A 55 4.42 -14.81 -0.91
C LYS A 55 4.40 -13.77 -2.04
N PHE A 56 4.17 -12.50 -1.72
CA PHE A 56 4.24 -11.39 -2.68
C PHE A 56 5.55 -10.64 -2.57
N GLY A 57 6.02 -10.36 -1.35
CA GLY A 57 7.25 -9.60 -1.11
C GLY A 57 8.54 -10.35 -1.43
N THR A 58 8.47 -11.68 -1.61
CA THR A 58 9.62 -12.51 -2.03
C THR A 58 9.69 -12.74 -3.54
N LEU A 59 8.71 -12.26 -4.31
CA LEU A 59 8.79 -12.28 -5.77
C LEU A 59 9.95 -11.39 -6.22
N PRO A 60 10.64 -11.72 -7.32
CA PRO A 60 11.65 -10.85 -7.88
C PRO A 60 11.03 -9.63 -8.57
N VAL A 61 11.82 -8.57 -8.73
CA VAL A 61 11.50 -7.43 -9.60
C VAL A 61 11.54 -7.91 -11.06
N ALA A 62 10.39 -7.86 -11.73
CA ALA A 62 10.17 -8.62 -12.98
C ALA A 62 11.05 -8.19 -14.16
N ASP A 63 11.48 -6.93 -14.19
CA ASP A 63 12.29 -6.32 -15.26
C ASP A 63 13.75 -6.09 -14.86
N MET A 64 14.20 -6.70 -13.76
CA MET A 64 15.57 -6.55 -13.26
C MET A 64 16.23 -7.90 -12.95
N THR A 65 17.53 -7.95 -13.15
CA THR A 65 18.41 -9.07 -12.76
C THR A 65 19.67 -8.52 -12.13
N LEU A 66 20.31 -9.32 -11.27
CA LEU A 66 21.66 -9.04 -10.77
C LEU A 66 22.70 -9.27 -11.88
N ASP A 67 23.93 -8.78 -11.65
CA ASP A 67 25.04 -8.90 -12.62
C ASP A 67 25.40 -10.35 -12.98
N ASP A 68 25.12 -11.29 -12.08
CA ASP A 68 25.32 -12.73 -12.28
C ASP A 68 24.13 -13.44 -12.95
N GLY A 69 23.09 -12.69 -13.32
CA GLY A 69 21.87 -13.20 -13.94
C GLY A 69 20.83 -13.75 -12.95
N ALA A 70 21.08 -13.69 -11.64
CA ALA A 70 20.09 -14.08 -10.64
C ALA A 70 18.90 -13.09 -10.59
N PRO A 71 17.70 -13.54 -10.15
CA PRO A 71 16.55 -12.66 -10.00
C PRO A 71 16.83 -11.51 -9.03
N PHE A 72 16.46 -10.28 -9.40
CA PHE A 72 16.66 -9.12 -8.54
C PHE A 72 15.61 -9.11 -7.41
N PRO A 73 16.01 -9.05 -6.12
CA PRO A 73 15.06 -9.08 -5.01
C PRO A 73 14.31 -7.74 -4.85
N GLN A 74 13.07 -7.80 -4.36
CA GLN A 74 12.34 -6.60 -3.94
C GLN A 74 12.94 -6.02 -2.64
N SER A 75 13.10 -4.70 -2.60
CA SER A 75 13.25 -3.96 -1.34
C SER A 75 11.88 -3.74 -0.67
N GLY A 76 11.88 -3.33 0.61
CA GLY A 76 10.66 -2.96 1.32
C GLY A 76 9.84 -1.87 0.60
N ASP A 77 10.51 -0.86 0.06
CA ASP A 77 9.86 0.24 -0.67
C ASP A 77 9.31 -0.24 -2.01
N SER A 78 10.09 -0.98 -2.81
CA SER A 78 9.62 -1.51 -4.09
C SER A 78 8.41 -2.43 -3.91
N PHE A 79 8.37 -3.21 -2.83
CA PHE A 79 7.22 -4.03 -2.49
C PHE A 79 6.01 -3.20 -2.07
N LEU A 80 6.20 -2.11 -1.31
CA LEU A 80 5.13 -1.17 -0.99
C LEU A 80 4.53 -0.55 -2.26
N TYR A 81 5.38 -0.16 -3.22
CA TYR A 81 4.95 0.47 -4.46
C TYR A 81 4.23 -0.53 -5.37
N ALA A 82 4.71 -1.77 -5.46
CA ALA A 82 4.01 -2.85 -6.16
C ALA A 82 2.61 -3.11 -5.58
N ARG A 83 2.47 -3.12 -4.25
CA ARG A 83 1.15 -3.24 -3.58
C ARG A 83 0.24 -2.07 -3.93
N CYS A 84 0.77 -0.84 -3.99
CA CYS A 84 0.02 0.33 -4.42
C CYS A 84 -0.41 0.22 -5.90
N ALA A 85 0.44 -0.29 -6.78
CA ALA A 85 0.11 -0.51 -8.19
C ALA A 85 -1.01 -1.55 -8.36
N VAL A 86 -1.00 -2.64 -7.58
CA VAL A 86 -2.11 -3.62 -7.54
C VAL A 86 -3.42 -2.97 -7.08
N VAL A 87 -3.38 -2.11 -6.07
CA VAL A 87 -4.57 -1.35 -5.64
C VAL A 87 -5.04 -0.40 -6.73
N ALA A 88 -4.12 0.31 -7.41
CA ALA A 88 -4.45 1.24 -8.49
C ALA A 88 -5.07 0.53 -9.71
N ALA A 89 -4.63 -0.69 -10.01
CA ALA A 89 -5.22 -1.57 -11.02
C ALA A 89 -6.67 -1.96 -10.71
N GLY A 90 -7.07 -1.85 -9.44
CA GLY A 90 -8.45 -1.92 -9.00
C GLY A 90 -8.85 -3.27 -8.41
N ARG A 91 -10.12 -3.34 -8.02
CA ARG A 91 -10.70 -4.42 -7.23
C ARG A 91 -10.42 -5.81 -7.80
N HIS A 92 -10.66 -6.01 -9.10
CA HIS A 92 -10.56 -7.33 -9.71
C HIS A 92 -9.12 -7.85 -9.64
N THR A 93 -8.14 -7.01 -9.97
CA THR A 93 -6.72 -7.36 -9.83
C THR A 93 -6.38 -7.66 -8.38
N TRP A 94 -6.74 -6.75 -7.46
CA TRP A 94 -6.47 -6.90 -6.03
C TRP A 94 -7.06 -8.19 -5.46
N GLU A 95 -8.27 -8.59 -5.83
CA GLU A 95 -8.87 -9.86 -5.39
C GLU A 95 -8.15 -11.06 -6.04
N SER A 96 -7.76 -10.95 -7.31
CA SER A 96 -7.19 -12.05 -8.07
C SER A 96 -5.82 -12.51 -7.56
N VAL A 97 -4.98 -11.59 -7.04
CA VAL A 97 -3.63 -11.94 -6.56
C VAL A 97 -3.67 -12.81 -5.30
N PHE A 98 -4.73 -12.74 -4.51
CA PHE A 98 -4.90 -13.63 -3.35
C PHE A 98 -5.15 -15.08 -3.75
N SER A 99 -5.81 -15.28 -4.90
CA SER A 99 -6.10 -16.61 -5.45
C SER A 99 -4.91 -17.16 -6.23
N ASP A 100 -4.15 -16.29 -6.89
CA ASP A 100 -3.01 -16.65 -7.72
C ASP A 100 -1.88 -15.60 -7.58
N PRO A 101 -0.83 -15.87 -6.77
CA PRO A 101 0.27 -14.94 -6.57
C PRO A 101 1.04 -14.59 -7.85
N ALA A 102 0.98 -15.40 -8.91
CA ALA A 102 1.64 -15.07 -10.17
C ALA A 102 1.04 -13.82 -10.81
N LYS A 103 -0.21 -13.47 -10.50
CA LYS A 103 -0.86 -12.23 -10.95
C LYS A 103 -0.30 -10.97 -10.29
N PHE A 104 0.43 -11.11 -9.18
CA PHE A 104 1.14 -9.99 -8.55
C PHE A 104 2.44 -9.67 -9.30
N ALA A 105 3.11 -10.69 -9.86
CA ALA A 105 4.46 -10.56 -10.42
C ALA A 105 4.62 -9.43 -11.45
N PRO A 106 3.69 -9.15 -12.38
CA PRO A 106 3.85 -8.02 -13.31
C PRO A 106 3.99 -6.66 -12.62
N TYR A 107 3.37 -6.49 -11.44
CA TYR A 107 3.39 -5.25 -10.67
C TYR A 107 4.68 -5.04 -9.88
N THR A 108 5.60 -6.02 -9.84
CA THR A 108 6.94 -5.81 -9.27
C THR A 108 7.87 -5.10 -10.24
N ALA A 109 7.51 -4.96 -11.52
CA ALA A 109 8.32 -4.27 -12.50
C ALA A 109 8.46 -2.77 -12.19
N THR A 110 9.62 -2.18 -12.48
CA THR A 110 9.91 -0.76 -12.23
C THR A 110 8.96 0.21 -12.94
N THR A 111 8.28 -0.25 -13.99
CA THR A 111 7.26 0.53 -14.73
C THR A 111 5.94 0.70 -13.98
N TYR A 112 5.62 -0.16 -13.02
CA TYR A 112 4.41 -0.10 -12.21
C TYR A 112 4.66 0.57 -10.86
N ASP A 113 5.08 1.83 -10.89
CA ASP A 113 5.28 2.62 -9.67
C ASP A 113 3.94 3.09 -9.08
N GLY A 114 3.65 2.60 -7.87
CA GLY A 114 2.45 2.94 -7.10
C GLY A 114 2.68 4.00 -6.03
N GLU A 115 3.91 4.47 -5.80
CA GLU A 115 4.31 5.35 -4.69
C GLU A 115 3.35 6.54 -4.53
N ARG A 116 3.01 7.18 -5.65
CA ARG A 116 2.22 8.40 -5.66
C ARG A 116 0.84 8.28 -5.00
N LEU A 117 0.26 7.07 -4.98
CA LEU A 117 -1.02 6.78 -4.34
C LEU A 117 -0.95 6.92 -2.81
N LEU A 118 0.23 6.74 -2.21
CA LEU A 118 0.43 6.85 -0.75
C LEU A 118 0.05 8.23 -0.22
N TYR A 119 0.34 9.28 -0.99
CA TYR A 119 0.13 10.69 -0.63
C TYR A 119 -1.29 11.21 -0.86
N VAL A 120 -2.14 10.46 -1.58
CA VAL A 120 -3.49 10.91 -1.94
C VAL A 120 -4.35 11.31 -0.74
N PRO A 121 -4.39 10.55 0.37
CA PRO A 121 -5.20 10.93 1.54
C PRO A 121 -4.72 12.23 2.19
N ASP A 122 -3.41 12.41 2.32
CA ASP A 122 -2.77 13.58 2.92
C ASP A 122 -3.03 14.83 2.07
N GLU A 123 -2.85 14.73 0.75
CA GLU A 123 -3.19 15.81 -0.18
C GLU A 123 -4.69 16.14 -0.18
N ALA A 124 -5.56 15.13 -0.09
CA ALA A 124 -6.99 15.37 -0.03
C ALA A 124 -7.38 16.11 1.26
N TYR A 125 -6.74 15.78 2.38
CA TYR A 125 -6.92 16.46 3.65
C TYR A 125 -6.44 17.91 3.56
N GLU A 126 -5.20 18.12 3.11
CA GLU A 126 -4.61 19.46 2.97
C GLU A 126 -5.45 20.34 2.03
N LEU A 127 -5.94 19.79 0.92
CA LEU A 127 -6.84 20.52 0.01
C LEU A 127 -8.20 20.87 0.65
N ALA A 128 -8.65 20.12 1.66
CA ALA A 128 -9.93 20.34 2.34
C ALA A 128 -9.81 21.30 3.53
N THR A 129 -8.65 21.37 4.17
CA THR A 129 -8.44 22.09 5.45
C THR A 129 -7.41 23.21 5.36
N ALA A 130 -6.54 23.20 4.35
CA ALA A 130 -5.29 23.97 4.29
C ALA A 130 -4.29 23.65 5.41
N GLU A 131 -4.41 22.47 6.02
CA GLU A 131 -3.53 22.00 7.10
C GLU A 131 -2.89 20.65 6.74
N GLU A 132 -1.67 20.42 7.20
CA GLU A 132 -1.04 19.09 7.12
C GLU A 132 -1.75 18.12 8.05
N TRP A 133 -1.93 16.88 7.60
CA TRP A 133 -2.59 15.86 8.41
C TRP A 133 -1.56 15.09 9.25
N PRO A 134 -1.67 15.03 10.58
CA PRO A 134 -0.96 14.05 11.40
C PRO A 134 -1.59 12.66 11.20
N ARG A 135 -1.43 12.10 9.99
CA ARG A 135 -2.12 10.92 9.52
C ARG A 135 -1.83 9.74 10.43
N THR A 136 -2.91 9.11 10.88
CA THR A 136 -2.89 7.84 11.60
C THR A 136 -3.97 6.94 11.03
N THR A 137 -3.63 5.66 10.85
CA THR A 137 -4.57 4.62 10.42
C THR A 137 -4.44 3.41 11.33
N ARG A 138 -5.51 2.63 11.45
CA ARG A 138 -5.51 1.39 12.23
C ARG A 138 -4.48 0.39 11.72
N TYR A 139 -4.30 0.35 10.40
CA TYR A 139 -3.32 -0.49 9.73
C TYR A 139 -2.11 0.36 9.35
N CYS A 140 -0.92 -0.13 9.63
CA CYS A 140 0.30 0.40 9.04
C CYS A 140 0.39 -0.11 7.60
N TYR A 141 0.65 0.76 6.63
CA TYR A 141 0.79 0.33 5.23
C TYR A 141 2.22 -0.11 4.89
N GLU A 142 3.20 0.26 5.72
CA GLU A 142 4.60 -0.09 5.55
C GLU A 142 4.80 -1.59 5.39
N SER A 143 5.79 -1.96 4.58
CA SER A 143 6.13 -3.36 4.34
C SER A 143 6.53 -4.05 5.65
N PHE A 144 6.21 -5.34 5.75
CA PHE A 144 6.48 -6.18 6.92
C PHE A 144 5.70 -5.82 8.20
N SER A 145 4.66 -5.00 8.09
CA SER A 145 3.81 -4.61 9.23
C SER A 145 2.69 -5.62 9.51
N ASN A 146 2.26 -6.39 8.51
CA ASN A 146 1.33 -7.50 8.67
C ASN A 146 2.05 -8.75 9.18
N LYS A 147 2.16 -8.86 10.52
CA LYS A 147 2.86 -9.97 11.18
C LYS A 147 2.36 -11.35 10.74
N ASP A 148 1.06 -11.50 10.52
CA ASP A 148 0.46 -12.77 10.07
C ASP A 148 0.83 -13.10 8.62
N GLY A 149 1.12 -12.07 7.81
CA GLY A 149 1.62 -12.21 6.44
C GLY A 149 3.10 -12.62 6.35
N TRP A 150 3.84 -12.57 7.45
CA TRP A 150 5.28 -12.82 7.52
C TRP A 150 5.66 -13.77 8.67
N PRO A 151 5.22 -15.03 8.63
CA PRO A 151 5.40 -15.98 9.75
C PRO A 151 6.87 -16.32 10.04
N ALA A 152 7.76 -16.14 9.06
CA ALA A 152 9.20 -16.39 9.21
C ALA A 152 9.97 -15.20 9.81
N LEU A 153 9.37 -14.00 9.91
CA LEU A 153 10.03 -12.86 10.54
C LEU A 153 9.98 -12.99 12.07
N PRO A 154 11.11 -12.81 12.77
CA PRO A 154 11.13 -12.90 14.22
C PRO A 154 10.20 -11.83 14.81
N HIS A 155 9.14 -12.28 15.48
CA HIS A 155 8.33 -11.39 16.30
C HIS A 155 9.17 -10.98 17.50
N HIS A 156 9.72 -9.76 17.48
CA HIS A 156 10.29 -9.19 18.69
C HIS A 156 9.17 -9.04 19.73
N ALA A 157 9.06 -10.02 20.62
CA ALA A 157 8.25 -9.93 21.82
C ALA A 157 8.90 -8.87 22.70
N ASN A 158 8.12 -7.84 23.02
CA ASN A 158 8.46 -6.82 23.99
C ASN A 158 8.76 -7.48 25.34
N ARG A 159 10.03 -7.79 25.63
CA ARG A 159 10.47 -8.09 27.00
C ARG A 159 10.61 -6.76 27.73
N GLY A 160 9.49 -6.30 28.28
CA GLY A 160 9.53 -5.53 29.51
C GLY A 160 10.21 -6.40 30.57
N GLY A 161 11.47 -6.10 30.85
CA GLY A 161 12.21 -6.64 31.97
C GLY A 161 12.75 -5.45 32.72
N GLU A 162 12.00 -5.05 33.74
CA GLU A 162 12.45 -4.15 34.81
C GLU A 162 13.81 -4.64 35.31
N SER A 163 14.83 -3.80 35.19
CA SER A 163 16.04 -3.93 35.98
C SER A 163 15.79 -3.22 37.32
N GLU A 164 15.25 -3.93 38.29
CA GLU A 164 15.52 -3.59 39.69
C GLU A 164 16.97 -3.96 39.99
N SER A 165 17.79 -2.94 40.21
CA SER A 165 19.13 -3.09 40.79
C SER A 165 19.02 -3.16 42.32
N PRO A 166 19.80 -4.01 43.01
CA PRO A 166 20.03 -3.89 44.44
C PRO A 166 20.88 -2.67 44.80
#